data_AF-A0A2T6BT13-F1
#
_entry.id   AF-A0A2T6BT13-F1
#
_cell.length_a   1.000
_cell.length_b   1.000
_cell.length_c   1.000
_cell.angle_alpha   90.00
_cell.angle_beta   90.00
_cell.angle_gamma   90.00
#
_symmetry.space_group_name_H-M   'P 1'
#
loop_
_entity.id
_entity.type
_entity.pdbx_description
1 polymer ?
#
loop_
_entity_poly.entity_id
_entity_poly.type
_entity_poly.pdbx_seq_one_letter_code
_entity_poly.pdbx_strand_id
1 'polypeptide(L)'
;MDFEKIKALMDDENQDDLQLPTSLENLKKSQMPIARIRKTMKSEIAIQLAGIVVFFSYPFIIEMYELPRAVYFIFMFITSLMTLGYLAKMVWFLRKTSSVKQQTKETILNFIHDIKLTMEVYKTGIIAGSLLLPVSVACIFMGAVKFGEDQFTEWFLLQMPARTLLLVIAGYLVCCVIIYLITVIWADRLYGVQVRKLEEILVQLEE
;
A
#
# COMPACT_ATOMS: atom_id res chain seq x y z
N MET A 1 -11.04 -52.18 -23.69
CA MET A 1 -11.72 -51.07 -22.98
C MET A 1 -13.05 -50.88 -23.66
N ASP A 2 -14.13 -51.07 -22.93
CA ASP A 2 -15.47 -51.24 -23.49
C ASP A 2 -16.17 -49.87 -23.53
N PHE A 3 -16.24 -49.28 -24.72
CA PHE A 3 -16.77 -47.93 -24.95
C PHE A 3 -18.24 -47.81 -24.54
N GLU A 4 -18.99 -48.90 -24.64
CA GLU A 4 -20.39 -48.98 -24.20
C GLU A 4 -20.52 -48.81 -22.68
N LYS A 5 -19.54 -49.31 -21.92
CA LYS A 5 -19.50 -49.21 -20.46
C LYS A 5 -19.19 -47.78 -19.99
N ILE A 6 -18.40 -47.04 -20.77
CA ILE A 6 -18.10 -45.62 -20.51
C ILE A 6 -19.30 -44.76 -20.88
N LYS A 7 -20.00 -45.09 -21.97
CA LYS A 7 -21.20 -44.38 -22.41
C LYS A 7 -22.37 -44.59 -21.46
N ALA A 8 -22.54 -45.80 -20.92
CA ALA A 8 -23.53 -46.10 -19.90
C ALA A 8 -23.27 -45.35 -18.58
N LEU A 9 -22.00 -45.10 -18.22
CA LEU A 9 -21.64 -44.28 -17.05
C LEU A 9 -21.87 -42.77 -17.28
N MET A 10 -21.92 -42.30 -18.53
CA MET A 10 -22.25 -40.90 -18.88
C MET A 10 -23.75 -40.68 -19.06
N ASP A 11 -24.50 -41.68 -19.54
CA ASP A 11 -25.95 -41.59 -19.74
C ASP A 11 -26.76 -41.81 -18.44
N ASP A 12 -26.14 -42.33 -17.37
CA ASP A 12 -26.77 -42.57 -16.05
C ASP A 12 -26.69 -41.36 -15.10
N GLU A 13 -26.23 -40.19 -15.57
CA GLU A 13 -26.15 -38.99 -14.76
C GLU A 13 -27.46 -38.18 -14.80
N ASN A 14 -28.35 -38.44 -13.84
CA ASN A 14 -29.07 -37.36 -13.18
C ASN A 14 -28.03 -36.40 -12.56
N GLN A 15 -27.56 -35.45 -13.37
CA GLN A 15 -26.56 -34.43 -13.01
C GLN A 15 -27.12 -33.35 -12.06
N ASP A 16 -27.70 -33.74 -10.92
CA ASP A 16 -28.08 -32.78 -9.86
C ASP A 16 -27.27 -32.94 -8.56
N ASP A 17 -26.40 -33.95 -8.44
CA ASP A 17 -25.68 -34.19 -7.17
C ASP A 17 -24.24 -34.71 -7.32
N LEU A 18 -23.54 -34.28 -8.37
CA LEU A 18 -22.08 -34.34 -8.37
C LEU A 18 -21.56 -33.31 -7.37
N GLN A 19 -21.49 -33.71 -6.10
CA GLN A 19 -20.81 -32.98 -5.04
C GLN A 19 -19.34 -32.83 -5.45
N LEU A 20 -19.04 -31.70 -6.08
CA LEU A 20 -17.68 -31.23 -6.33
C LEU A 20 -16.92 -31.38 -5.02
N PRO A 21 -15.76 -32.07 -4.99
CA PRO A 21 -15.00 -32.21 -3.77
C PRO A 21 -14.73 -30.81 -3.22
N THR A 22 -15.07 -30.60 -1.95
CA THR A 22 -15.03 -29.30 -1.24
C THR A 22 -13.69 -28.58 -1.41
N SER A 23 -12.62 -29.34 -1.66
CA SER A 23 -11.28 -28.84 -2.00
C SER A 23 -11.22 -28.00 -3.29
N LEU A 24 -11.97 -28.35 -4.34
CA LEU A 24 -12.01 -27.58 -5.60
C LEU A 24 -12.77 -26.26 -5.44
N GLU A 25 -13.85 -26.25 -4.65
CA GLU A 25 -14.58 -25.02 -4.36
C GLU A 25 -13.74 -24.09 -3.47
N ASN A 26 -13.04 -24.65 -2.47
CA ASN A 26 -12.12 -23.91 -1.61
C ASN A 26 -10.90 -23.37 -2.37
N LEU A 27 -10.39 -24.11 -3.36
CA LEU A 27 -9.36 -23.65 -4.29
C LEU A 27 -9.84 -22.44 -5.12
N LYS A 28 -11.04 -22.54 -5.70
CA LYS A 28 -11.66 -21.45 -6.49
C LYS A 28 -11.98 -20.22 -5.61
N LYS A 29 -12.40 -20.45 -4.36
CA LYS A 29 -12.57 -19.40 -3.34
C LYS A 29 -11.25 -18.74 -2.95
N SER A 30 -10.13 -19.47 -2.84
CA SER A 30 -8.80 -18.91 -2.51
C SER A 30 -8.20 -18.03 -3.63
N GLN A 31 -8.52 -18.35 -4.89
CA GLN A 31 -8.03 -17.60 -6.05
C GLN A 31 -8.60 -16.18 -6.09
N MET A 32 -9.82 -15.97 -5.59
CA MET A 32 -10.48 -14.66 -5.60
C MET A 32 -9.79 -13.64 -4.67
N PRO A 33 -9.50 -13.91 -3.38
CA PRO A 33 -8.73 -13.05 -2.50
C PRO A 33 -7.31 -12.80 -2.99
N ILE A 34 -6.59 -13.84 -3.44
CA ILE A 34 -5.22 -13.69 -3.96
C ILE A 34 -5.19 -12.79 -5.19
N ALA A 35 -6.09 -13.02 -6.16
CA ALA A 35 -6.18 -12.17 -7.33
C ALA A 35 -6.58 -10.73 -6.98
N ARG A 36 -7.47 -10.54 -6.01
CA ARG A 36 -7.91 -9.23 -5.52
C ARG A 36 -6.77 -8.46 -4.87
N ILE A 37 -6.01 -9.10 -3.99
CA ILE A 37 -4.80 -8.54 -3.38
C ILE A 37 -3.81 -8.09 -4.46
N ARG A 38 -3.53 -8.95 -5.44
CA ARG A 38 -2.59 -8.64 -6.53
C ARG A 38 -3.08 -7.45 -7.37
N LYS A 39 -4.38 -7.38 -7.66
CA LYS A 39 -4.98 -6.25 -8.38
C LYS A 39 -4.87 -4.95 -7.58
N THR A 40 -5.17 -5.00 -6.28
CA THR A 40 -5.05 -3.84 -5.39
C THR A 40 -3.62 -3.35 -5.29
N MET A 41 -2.63 -4.23 -5.05
CA MET A 41 -1.21 -3.83 -5.00
C MET A 41 -0.74 -3.21 -6.33
N LYS A 42 -1.13 -3.79 -7.48
CA LYS A 42 -0.80 -3.19 -8.79
C LYS A 42 -1.40 -1.80 -8.97
N SER A 43 -2.66 -1.62 -8.53
CA SER A 43 -3.32 -0.32 -8.58
C SER A 43 -2.64 0.69 -7.68
N GLU A 44 -2.23 0.31 -6.46
CA GLU A 44 -1.50 1.19 -5.56
C GLU A 44 -0.14 1.60 -6.12
N ILE A 45 0.62 0.65 -6.69
CA ILE A 45 1.88 0.95 -7.37
C ILE A 45 1.66 2.01 -8.46
N ALA A 46 0.64 1.85 -9.29
CA ALA A 46 0.33 2.81 -10.35
C ALA A 46 -0.09 4.19 -9.80
N ILE A 47 -0.95 4.21 -8.77
CA ILE A 47 -1.41 5.45 -8.13
C ILE A 47 -0.25 6.20 -7.47
N GLN A 48 0.65 5.50 -6.79
CA GLN A 48 1.79 6.12 -6.12
C GLN A 48 2.83 6.64 -7.10
N LEU A 49 3.09 5.91 -8.20
CA LEU A 49 3.93 6.42 -9.29
C LEU A 49 3.34 7.66 -9.94
N ALA A 50 2.03 7.66 -10.22
CA ALA A 50 1.33 8.84 -10.73
C ALA A 50 1.38 10.00 -9.72
N GLY A 51 1.21 9.70 -8.43
CA GLY A 51 1.31 10.67 -7.34
C GLY A 51 2.67 11.37 -7.31
N ILE A 52 3.78 10.61 -7.43
CA ILE A 52 5.13 11.19 -7.51
C ILE A 52 5.21 12.21 -8.65
N VAL A 53 4.75 11.85 -9.85
CA VAL A 53 4.77 12.76 -11.01
C VAL A 53 3.96 14.03 -10.75
N VAL A 54 2.77 13.90 -10.16
CA VAL A 54 1.89 15.03 -9.83
C VAL A 54 2.50 15.94 -8.75
N PHE A 55 3.10 15.38 -7.71
CA PHE A 55 3.71 16.21 -6.67
C PHE A 55 5.00 16.89 -7.15
N PHE A 56 5.76 16.26 -8.04
CA PHE A 56 6.93 16.89 -8.66
C PHE A 56 6.57 17.98 -9.66
N SER A 57 5.42 17.91 -10.30
CA SER A 57 4.96 18.96 -11.22
C SER A 57 4.39 20.19 -10.49
N TYR A 58 4.05 20.06 -9.21
CA TYR A 58 3.39 21.10 -8.43
C TYR A 58 4.15 22.44 -8.35
N PRO A 59 5.49 22.48 -8.09
CA PRO A 59 6.25 23.74 -8.03
C PRO A 59 6.40 24.47 -9.37
N PHE A 60 6.03 23.83 -10.48
CA PHE A 60 6.00 24.47 -11.80
C PHE A 60 4.68 25.22 -12.05
N ILE A 61 3.63 24.89 -11.30
CA ILE A 61 2.31 25.53 -11.40
C ILE A 61 2.23 26.73 -10.45
N ILE A 62 2.92 26.66 -9.30
CA ILE A 62 2.91 27.71 -8.27
C ILE A 62 4.28 28.37 -8.18
N GLU A 63 4.29 29.70 -8.30
CA GLU A 63 5.48 30.50 -8.02
C GLU A 63 5.78 30.49 -6.52
N MET A 64 6.99 30.06 -6.18
CA MET A 64 7.49 29.91 -4.82
C MET A 64 8.83 30.63 -4.70
N TYR A 65 9.16 31.10 -3.50
CA TYR A 65 10.48 31.63 -3.18
C TYR A 65 11.56 30.54 -3.30
N GLU A 66 12.81 30.95 -3.50
CA GLU A 66 13.93 30.06 -3.82
C GLU A 66 14.18 28.99 -2.74
N LEU A 67 14.18 29.38 -1.46
CA LEU A 67 14.43 28.45 -0.35
C LEU A 67 13.29 27.42 -0.17
N PRO A 68 12.00 27.81 -0.05
CA PRO A 68 10.89 26.86 0.01
C PRO A 68 10.85 25.89 -1.18
N ARG A 69 11.16 26.39 -2.39
CA ARG A 69 11.23 25.57 -3.60
C ARG A 69 12.32 24.51 -3.50
N ALA A 70 13.52 24.89 -3.08
CA ALA A 70 14.64 23.95 -2.93
C ALA A 70 14.34 22.88 -1.86
N VAL A 71 13.83 23.30 -0.69
CA VAL A 71 13.46 22.39 0.39
C VAL A 71 12.35 21.43 -0.06
N TYR A 72 11.34 21.92 -0.77
CA TYR A 72 10.28 21.09 -1.33
C TYR A 72 10.83 19.99 -2.23
N PHE A 73 11.70 20.34 -3.19
CA PHE A 73 12.28 19.33 -4.10
C PHE A 73 13.11 18.28 -3.37
N ILE A 74 13.91 18.67 -2.37
CA ILE A 74 14.71 17.74 -1.57
C ILE A 74 13.81 16.76 -0.82
N PHE A 75 12.79 17.27 -0.10
CA PHE A 75 11.88 16.43 0.68
C PHE A 75 11.03 15.52 -0.21
N MET A 76 10.56 16.03 -1.36
CA MET A 76 9.84 15.22 -2.34
C MET A 76 10.73 14.15 -2.97
N PHE A 77 12.01 14.45 -3.21
CA PHE A 77 12.97 13.46 -3.68
C PHE A 77 13.21 12.35 -2.66
N ILE A 78 13.44 12.68 -1.40
CA ILE A 78 13.61 11.69 -0.32
C ILE A 78 12.34 10.83 -0.18
N THR A 79 11.17 11.46 -0.16
CA THR A 79 9.88 10.77 -0.05
C THR A 79 9.62 9.84 -1.23
N SER A 80 9.99 10.28 -2.45
CA SER A 80 9.91 9.50 -3.69
C SER A 80 10.90 8.33 -3.70
N LEU A 81 12.09 8.50 -3.11
CA LEU A 81 13.06 7.41 -2.97
C LEU A 81 12.55 6.35 -1.97
N MET A 82 11.96 6.76 -0.85
CA MET A 82 11.38 5.87 0.17
C MET A 82 10.21 5.04 -0.37
N THR A 83 9.11 5.69 -0.77
CA THR A 83 8.62 5.62 -2.15
C THR A 83 8.85 4.33 -2.94
N LEU A 84 9.75 4.50 -3.91
CA LEU A 84 10.27 3.48 -4.80
C LEU A 84 10.85 2.27 -4.07
N GLY A 85 11.49 2.46 -2.91
CA GLY A 85 12.06 1.38 -2.12
C GLY A 85 11.04 0.34 -1.69
N TYR A 86 9.91 0.76 -1.10
CA TYR A 86 8.87 -0.21 -0.72
C TYR A 86 8.05 -0.69 -1.93
N LEU A 87 7.85 0.15 -2.95
CA LEU A 87 7.22 -0.25 -4.22
C LEU A 87 8.00 -1.38 -4.90
N ALA A 88 9.33 -1.32 -4.90
CA ALA A 88 10.19 -2.37 -5.44
C ALA A 88 9.97 -3.70 -4.70
N LYS A 89 9.81 -3.66 -3.37
CA LYS A 89 9.49 -4.85 -2.56
C LYS A 89 8.11 -5.42 -2.90
N MET A 90 7.10 -4.57 -3.11
CA MET A 90 5.78 -4.99 -3.56
C MET A 90 5.82 -5.63 -4.96
N VAL A 91 6.59 -5.07 -5.90
CA VAL A 91 6.79 -5.65 -7.24
C VAL A 91 7.51 -6.99 -7.15
N TRP A 92 8.53 -7.11 -6.30
CA TRP A 92 9.23 -8.36 -6.05
C TRP A 92 8.28 -9.45 -5.51
N PHE A 93 7.45 -9.10 -4.53
CA PHE A 93 6.38 -9.97 -4.03
C PHE A 93 5.43 -10.41 -5.14
N LEU A 94 4.97 -9.49 -5.99
CA LEU A 94 4.06 -9.80 -7.11
C LEU A 94 4.68 -10.71 -8.16
N ARG A 95 6.00 -10.60 -8.39
CA ARG A 95 6.76 -11.47 -9.30
C ARG A 95 6.95 -12.86 -8.70
N LYS A 96 7.38 -12.94 -7.43
CA LYS A 96 7.59 -14.21 -6.70
C LYS A 96 6.31 -15.03 -6.61
N THR A 97 5.19 -14.39 -6.30
CA THR A 97 3.89 -15.07 -6.16
C THR A 97 3.18 -15.36 -7.49
N SER A 98 3.74 -14.93 -8.63
CA SER A 98 3.14 -15.20 -9.95
C SER A 98 3.44 -16.58 -10.53
N SER A 99 4.51 -17.26 -10.09
CA SER A 99 4.86 -18.61 -10.55
C SER A 99 4.08 -19.71 -9.83
N VAL A 100 3.28 -19.33 -8.84
CA VAL A 100 2.43 -20.21 -8.05
C VAL A 100 1.25 -20.68 -8.90
N LYS A 101 1.46 -21.73 -9.71
CA LYS A 101 0.41 -22.43 -10.46
C LYS A 101 -0.19 -23.60 -9.67
N GLN A 102 0.49 -24.09 -8.64
CA GLN A 102 0.04 -25.19 -7.79
C GLN A 102 -0.29 -24.65 -6.41
N GLN A 103 -1.59 -24.59 -6.09
CA GLN A 103 -2.10 -24.09 -4.82
C GLN A 103 -2.13 -25.22 -3.79
N THR A 104 -0.95 -25.63 -3.31
CA THR A 104 -0.83 -26.54 -2.18
C THR A 104 -0.98 -25.76 -0.86
N LYS A 105 -1.35 -26.41 0.25
CA LYS A 105 -1.40 -25.81 1.60
C LYS A 105 -0.16 -24.96 1.92
N GLU A 106 1.02 -25.52 1.66
CA GLU A 106 2.32 -24.87 1.88
C GLU A 106 2.47 -23.57 1.08
N THR A 107 1.92 -23.54 -0.13
CA THR A 107 1.94 -22.37 -1.01
C THR A 107 1.05 -21.24 -0.50
N ILE A 108 -0.14 -21.56 0.02
CA ILE A 108 -1.04 -20.57 0.63
C ILE A 108 -0.42 -20.02 1.92
N LEU A 109 0.18 -20.88 2.74
CA LEU A 109 0.86 -20.47 3.97
C LEU A 109 2.05 -19.54 3.68
N ASN A 110 2.87 -19.88 2.69
CA ASN A 110 3.98 -19.03 2.25
C ASN A 110 3.49 -17.69 1.68
N PHE A 111 2.37 -17.68 0.95
CA PHE A 111 1.75 -16.44 0.46
C PHE A 111 1.29 -15.53 1.61
N ILE A 112 0.62 -16.10 2.63
CA ILE A 112 0.17 -15.35 3.81
C ILE A 112 1.36 -14.77 4.59
N HIS A 113 2.43 -15.55 4.76
CA HIS A 113 3.63 -15.07 5.42
C HIS A 113 4.30 -13.93 4.63
N ASP A 114 4.52 -14.14 3.32
CA ASP A 114 5.16 -13.15 2.45
C ASP A 114 4.34 -11.84 2.36
N ILE A 115 3.00 -11.92 2.35
CA ILE A 115 2.18 -10.72 2.32
C ILE A 115 2.19 -9.97 3.65
N LYS A 116 2.15 -10.66 4.80
CA LYS A 116 2.29 -10.00 6.10
C LYS A 116 3.61 -9.25 6.22
N LEU A 117 4.71 -9.89 5.81
CA LEU A 117 6.02 -9.24 5.79
C LEU A 117 6.07 -8.04 4.85
N THR A 118 5.46 -8.17 3.66
CA THR A 118 5.38 -7.05 2.69
C THR A 118 4.54 -5.91 3.24
N MET A 119 3.47 -6.22 3.98
CA MET A 119 2.58 -5.26 4.61
C MET A 119 3.25 -4.49 5.75
N GLU A 120 4.05 -5.14 6.57
CA GLU A 120 4.82 -4.45 7.62
C GLU A 120 5.81 -3.47 7.01
N VAL A 121 6.54 -3.87 5.96
CA VAL A 121 7.47 -2.96 5.29
C VAL A 121 6.77 -1.82 4.55
N TYR A 122 5.58 -2.07 4.01
CA TYR A 122 4.75 -1.02 3.44
C TYR A 122 4.31 -0.02 4.50
N LYS A 123 3.81 -0.49 5.66
CA LYS A 123 3.41 0.39 6.77
C LYS A 123 4.57 1.25 7.23
N THR A 124 5.73 0.65 7.49
CA THR A 124 6.91 1.41 7.94
C THR A 124 7.41 2.38 6.87
N GLY A 125 7.38 1.99 5.59
CA GLY A 125 7.72 2.84 4.47
C GLY A 125 6.81 4.07 4.34
N ILE A 126 5.49 3.88 4.41
CA ILE A 126 4.55 5.00 4.37
C ILE A 126 4.64 5.86 5.62
N ILE A 127 4.81 5.28 6.81
CA ILE A 127 4.99 6.07 8.04
C ILE A 127 6.23 6.96 7.90
N ALA A 128 7.37 6.39 7.49
CA ALA A 128 8.61 7.13 7.31
C ALA A 128 8.47 8.25 6.26
N GLY A 129 7.84 7.97 5.11
CA GLY A 129 7.63 8.97 4.06
C GLY A 129 6.61 10.04 4.45
N SER A 130 5.52 9.66 5.11
CA SER A 130 4.44 10.57 5.51
C SER A 130 4.86 11.55 6.62
N LEU A 131 5.85 11.19 7.44
CA LEU A 131 6.47 12.11 8.40
C LEU A 131 7.18 13.30 7.73
N LEU A 132 7.63 13.15 6.48
CA LEU A 132 8.29 14.22 5.73
C LEU A 132 7.30 15.14 5.00
N LEU A 133 6.06 14.67 4.74
CA LEU A 133 5.05 15.42 3.99
C LEU A 133 4.62 16.75 4.64
N PRO A 134 4.47 16.88 5.98
CA PRO A 134 4.07 18.15 6.61
C PRO A 134 5.02 19.30 6.26
N VAL A 135 6.33 19.03 6.15
CA VAL A 135 7.32 20.03 5.78
C VAL A 135 7.14 20.45 4.32
N SER A 136 6.96 19.50 3.40
CA SER A 136 6.67 19.79 1.98
C SER A 136 5.38 20.59 1.82
N VAL A 137 4.36 20.28 2.62
CA VAL A 137 3.09 21.02 2.64
C VAL A 137 3.30 22.44 3.17
N ALA A 138 4.08 22.61 4.25
CA ALA A 138 4.44 23.92 4.76
C ALA A 138 5.19 24.76 3.71
N CYS A 139 6.09 24.16 2.91
CA CYS A 139 6.74 24.87 1.80
C CYS A 139 5.71 25.47 0.83
N ILE A 140 4.67 24.71 0.48
CA ILE A 140 3.63 25.16 -0.45
C ILE A 140 2.82 26.32 0.14
N PHE A 141 2.36 26.19 1.38
CA PHE A 141 1.47 27.18 1.98
C PHE A 141 2.18 28.45 2.43
N MET A 142 3.36 28.33 3.03
CA MET A 142 4.12 29.45 3.61
C MET A 142 5.17 30.02 2.66
N GLY A 143 5.53 29.29 1.59
CA GLY A 143 6.56 29.67 0.63
C GLY A 143 6.04 30.06 -0.75
N ALA A 144 4.72 30.06 -0.97
CA ALA A 144 4.13 30.53 -2.22
C ALA A 144 4.06 32.06 -2.25
N VAL A 145 4.52 32.65 -3.37
CA VAL A 145 4.63 34.10 -3.56
C VAL A 145 3.27 34.82 -3.46
N LYS A 146 2.17 34.10 -3.73
CA LYS A 146 0.80 34.60 -3.56
C LYS A 146 0.47 35.08 -2.15
N PHE A 147 1.19 34.62 -1.13
CA PHE A 147 0.98 35.03 0.27
C PHE A 147 1.84 36.23 0.70
N GLY A 148 2.63 36.80 -0.21
CA GLY A 148 3.26 38.12 -0.06
C GLY A 148 4.59 38.16 0.69
N GLU A 149 4.78 37.31 1.70
CA GLU A 149 6.01 37.24 2.50
C GLU A 149 6.51 35.79 2.63
N ASP A 150 7.84 35.62 2.66
CA ASP A 150 8.49 34.32 2.88
C ASP A 150 8.50 33.95 4.37
N GLN A 151 7.33 33.58 4.88
CA GLN A 151 7.14 33.10 6.26
C GLN A 151 7.80 31.73 6.48
N PHE A 152 8.03 30.98 5.39
CA PHE A 152 8.66 29.67 5.46
C PHE A 152 10.13 29.77 5.87
N THR A 153 10.88 30.74 5.36
CA THR A 153 12.29 30.91 5.72
C THR A 153 12.48 31.19 7.21
N GLU A 154 11.66 32.06 7.82
CA GLU A 154 11.71 32.31 9.27
C GLU A 154 11.34 31.06 10.08
N TRP A 155 10.34 30.30 9.62
CA TRP A 155 9.91 29.04 10.23
C TRP A 155 10.99 27.95 10.14
N PHE A 156 11.62 27.81 8.98
CA PHE A 156 12.65 26.80 8.72
C PHE A 156 13.97 27.12 9.44
N LEU A 157 14.35 28.40 9.51
CA LEU A 157 15.54 28.86 10.24
C LEU A 157 15.29 29.00 11.75
N LEU A 158 14.08 28.71 12.23
CA LEU A 158 13.68 28.79 13.64
C LEU A 158 13.91 30.19 14.25
N GLN A 159 13.75 31.24 13.45
CA GLN A 159 13.93 32.63 13.86
C GLN A 159 12.68 33.14 14.59
N MET A 160 12.34 32.49 15.71
CA MET A 160 11.09 32.69 16.44
C MET A 160 11.34 32.81 17.95
N PRO A 161 10.49 33.55 18.69
CA PRO A 161 10.57 33.56 20.14
C PRO A 161 10.31 32.16 20.71
N ALA A 162 10.98 31.83 21.82
CA ALA A 162 10.98 30.47 22.40
C ALA A 162 9.59 29.88 22.68
N ARG A 163 8.60 30.73 23.00
CA ARG A 163 7.19 30.31 23.20
C ARG A 163 6.56 29.78 21.91
N THR A 164 6.76 30.47 20.80
CA THR A 164 6.26 30.06 19.48
C THR A 164 6.98 28.81 19.00
N LEU A 165 8.30 28.72 19.22
CA LEU A 165 9.08 27.52 18.90
C LEU A 165 8.54 26.27 19.62
N LEU A 166 8.27 26.36 20.93
CA LEU A 166 7.69 25.25 21.69
C LEU A 166 6.32 24.82 21.15
N LEU A 167 5.47 25.78 20.76
CA LEU A 167 4.17 25.49 20.15
C LEU A 167 4.30 24.81 18.79
N VAL A 168 5.24 25.25 17.95
CA VAL A 168 5.51 24.63 16.64
C VAL A 168 5.99 23.19 16.81
N ILE A 169 6.92 22.94 17.73
CA ILE A 169 7.41 21.58 18.03
C ILE A 169 6.27 20.70 18.53
N ALA A 170 5.47 21.18 19.48
CA ALA A 170 4.33 20.43 20.02
C ALA A 170 3.29 20.14 18.93
N GLY A 171 2.96 21.14 18.09
CA GLY A 171 2.05 20.98 16.96
C GLY A 171 2.56 19.96 15.94
N TYR A 172 3.85 19.98 15.63
CA TYR A 172 4.47 19.01 14.73
C TYR A 172 4.39 17.58 15.29
N LEU A 173 4.69 17.40 16.59
CA LEU A 173 4.55 16.09 17.25
C LEU A 173 3.12 15.55 17.19
N VAL A 174 2.12 16.41 17.45
CA VAL A 174 0.70 16.03 17.34
C VAL A 174 0.36 15.63 15.90
N CYS A 175 0.80 16.40 14.91
CA CYS A 175 0.64 16.06 13.50
C CYS A 175 1.26 14.70 13.16
N CYS A 176 2.48 14.41 13.64
CA CYS A 176 3.13 13.12 13.43
C CYS A 176 2.30 11.96 14.01
N VAL A 177 1.75 12.11 15.21
CA VAL A 177 0.89 11.10 15.84
C VAL A 177 -0.39 10.88 15.05
N ILE A 178 -1.04 11.95 14.59
CA ILE A 178 -2.26 11.87 13.78
C ILE A 178 -1.98 11.14 12.46
N ILE A 179 -0.91 11.51 11.76
CA ILE A 179 -0.51 10.87 10.51
C ILE A 179 -0.24 9.38 10.73
N TYR A 180 0.49 9.04 11.79
CA TYR A 180 0.74 7.64 12.16
C TYR A 180 -0.56 6.86 12.36
N LEU A 181 -1.51 7.38 13.15
CA LEU A 181 -2.80 6.71 13.40
C LEU A 181 -3.59 6.51 12.11
N ILE A 182 -3.67 7.55 11.26
CA ILE A 182 -4.37 7.48 9.98
C ILE A 182 -3.73 6.41 9.09
N THR A 183 -2.40 6.38 8.97
CA THR A 183 -1.68 5.42 8.14
C THR A 183 -1.88 3.98 8.65
N VAL A 184 -1.80 3.75 9.96
CA VAL A 184 -2.00 2.42 10.54
C VAL A 184 -3.43 1.93 10.30
N ILE A 185 -4.44 2.76 10.59
CA ILE A 185 -5.86 2.41 10.38
C ILE A 185 -6.14 2.13 8.90
N TRP A 186 -5.59 2.96 8.01
CA TRP A 186 -5.81 2.81 6.58
C TRP A 186 -5.15 1.53 6.04
N ALA A 187 -3.91 1.24 6.44
CA ALA A 187 -3.21 0.02 6.05
C ALA A 187 -3.90 -1.25 6.59
N ASP A 188 -4.38 -1.22 7.83
CA ASP A 188 -5.13 -2.34 8.42
C ASP A 188 -6.46 -2.58 7.73
N ARG A 189 -7.19 -1.53 7.35
CA ARG A 189 -8.48 -1.67 6.66
C ARG A 189 -8.32 -2.20 5.24
N LEU A 190 -7.30 -1.74 4.52
CA LEU A 190 -7.14 -2.06 3.10
C LEU A 190 -6.62 -3.48 2.90
N TYR A 191 -5.68 -3.92 3.73
CA TYR A 191 -5.04 -5.24 3.59
C TYR A 191 -5.46 -6.24 4.67
N GLY A 192 -5.74 -5.82 5.90
CA GLY A 192 -6.11 -6.72 7.00
C GLY A 192 -7.40 -7.51 6.74
N VAL A 193 -8.39 -6.89 6.07
CA VAL A 193 -9.64 -7.60 5.69
C VAL A 193 -9.37 -8.70 4.65
N GLN A 194 -8.44 -8.49 3.73
CA GLN A 194 -8.11 -9.49 2.70
C GLN A 194 -7.25 -10.63 3.29
N VAL A 195 -6.33 -10.30 4.21
CA VAL A 195 -5.49 -11.27 4.90
C VAL A 195 -6.32 -12.17 5.81
N ARG A 196 -7.28 -11.63 6.58
CA ARG A 196 -8.18 -12.44 7.44
C ARG A 196 -9.00 -13.44 6.64
N LYS A 197 -9.52 -13.04 5.48
CA LYS A 197 -10.24 -13.96 4.57
C LYS A 197 -9.35 -15.08 4.04
N LEU A 198 -8.06 -14.82 3.87
CA LEU A 198 -7.08 -15.84 3.48
C LEU A 198 -6.73 -16.78 4.63
N GLU A 199 -6.67 -16.27 5.87
CA GLU A 199 -6.50 -17.09 7.08
C GLU A 199 -7.70 -18.01 7.30
N GLU A 200 -8.93 -17.52 7.13
CA GLU A 200 -10.15 -18.33 7.22
C GLU A 200 -10.14 -19.50 6.21
N ILE A 201 -9.71 -19.25 4.97
CA ILE A 201 -9.58 -20.30 3.94
C ILE A 201 -8.48 -21.31 4.30
N LEU A 202 -7.40 -20.87 4.95
CA LEU A 202 -6.35 -21.77 5.42
C LEU A 202 -6.87 -22.70 6.54
N VAL A 203 -7.65 -22.16 7.48
CA VAL A 203 -8.28 -22.96 8.55
C VAL A 203 -9.25 -24.00 7.96
N GLN A 204 -10.05 -23.63 6.97
CA GLN A 204 -10.96 -24.56 6.25
C GLN A 204 -10.24 -25.62 5.41
N LEU A 205 -8.94 -25.47 5.15
CA LEU A 205 -8.11 -26.47 4.49
C LEU A 205 -7.34 -27.34 5.51
N GLU A 206 -7.34 -26.97 6.79
CA GLU A 206 -6.80 -27.77 7.89
C GLU A 206 -7.82 -28.69 8.54
N GLU A 207 -9.10 -28.32 8.49
CA GLU A 207 -10.26 -29.19 8.81
C GLU A 207 -10.56 -30.19 7.68
#